data_AF-A0A931LPQ1-F1
#
_entry.id   AF-A0A931LPQ1-F1
#
_cell.length_a   1.000
_cell.length_b   1.000
_cell.length_c   1.000
_cell.angle_alpha   90.00
_cell.angle_beta   90.00
_cell.angle_gamma   90.00
#
_symmetry.space_group_name_H-M   'P 1'
#
loop_
_entity.id
_entity.type
_entity.pdbx_description
1 polymer ?
#
loop_
_entity_poly.entity_id
_entity_poly.type
_entity_poly.pdbx_seq_one_letter_code
_entity_poly.pdbx_strand_id
1 'polypeptide(L)'
;MKRKRVDLEEFFARNHELSLEFSRYILEHPEMDEQIPTDAVIVFLPDFDEPLKEFNLRMAQELARQGERVVYLRVKALAPKRASRLIGVEVGGSSQGA
;
A
#
# COMPACT_ATOMS: atom_id res chain seq x y z
N MET A 1 -12.72 -25.08 -19.13
CA MET A 1 -11.68 -24.13 -18.69
C MET A 1 -12.07 -23.59 -17.32
N LYS A 2 -11.27 -23.85 -16.28
CA LYS A 2 -11.53 -23.33 -14.92
C LYS A 2 -11.15 -21.85 -14.91
N ARG A 3 -12.09 -20.93 -14.66
CA ARG A 3 -11.78 -19.51 -14.42
C ARG A 3 -10.83 -19.46 -13.21
N LYS A 4 -9.60 -18.96 -13.41
CA LYS A 4 -8.66 -18.69 -12.33
C LYS A 4 -9.32 -17.61 -11.47
N ARG A 5 -9.81 -17.97 -10.29
CA ARG A 5 -10.33 -17.02 -9.31
C ARG A 5 -9.14 -16.13 -8.97
N VAL A 6 -9.17 -14.88 -9.43
CA VAL A 6 -8.16 -13.89 -9.04
C VAL A 6 -8.25 -13.81 -7.52
N ASP A 7 -7.12 -14.06 -6.85
CA ASP A 7 -7.11 -14.21 -5.40
C ASP A 7 -7.12 -12.82 -4.76
N LEU A 8 -8.20 -12.50 -4.05
CA LEU A 8 -8.30 -11.25 -3.31
C LEU A 8 -7.13 -11.11 -2.33
N GLU A 9 -6.69 -12.23 -1.74
CA GLU A 9 -5.55 -12.25 -0.82
C GLU A 9 -4.25 -11.79 -1.51
N GLU A 10 -4.05 -12.16 -2.78
CA GLU A 10 -2.89 -11.74 -3.57
C GLU A 10 -2.89 -10.21 -3.80
N PHE A 11 -4.05 -9.63 -4.12
CA PHE A 11 -4.17 -8.17 -4.27
C PHE A 11 -3.97 -7.42 -2.96
N PHE A 12 -4.50 -7.94 -1.85
CA PHE A 12 -4.24 -7.35 -0.53
C PHE A 12 -2.76 -7.41 -0.17
N ALA A 13 -2.08 -8.55 -0.40
CA ALA A 13 -0.65 -8.69 -0.13
C ALA A 13 0.19 -7.69 -0.94
N ARG A 14 -0.14 -7.49 -2.23
CA ARG A 14 0.59 -6.54 -3.10
C ARG A 14 0.34 -5.08 -2.71
N ASN A 15 -0.89 -4.72 -2.35
CA ASN A 15 -1.18 -3.38 -1.82
C ASN A 15 -0.49 -3.14 -0.47
N HIS A 16 -0.40 -4.16 0.38
CA HIS A 16 0.36 -4.09 1.63
C HIS A 16 1.85 -3.88 1.38
N GLU A 17 2.43 -4.55 0.39
CA GLU A 17 3.82 -4.29 -0.01
C GLU A 17 4.01 -2.84 -0.48
N LEU A 18 3.12 -2.32 -1.33
CA LEU A 18 3.16 -0.93 -1.78
C LEU A 18 3.00 0.07 -0.64
N SER A 19 2.16 -0.21 0.37
CA SER A 19 1.99 0.68 1.53
C SER A 19 3.23 0.73 2.41
N LEU A 20 3.92 -0.40 2.59
CA LEU A 20 5.21 -0.45 3.29
C LEU A 20 6.29 0.33 2.55
N GLU A 21 6.37 0.21 1.23
CA GLU A 21 7.31 1.00 0.41
C GLU A 21 6.97 2.49 0.45
N PHE A 22 5.69 2.84 0.34
CA PHE A 22 5.28 4.23 0.39
C PHE A 22 5.54 4.87 1.76
N SER A 23 5.33 4.12 2.85
CA SER A 23 5.69 4.57 4.20
C SER A 23 7.19 4.88 4.31
N ARG A 24 8.05 4.06 3.69
CA ARG A 24 9.50 4.36 3.60
C ARG A 24 9.79 5.58 2.75
N TYR A 25 9.11 5.70 1.61
CA TYR A 25 9.29 6.81 0.69
C TYR A 25 8.97 8.16 1.35
N ILE A 26 7.86 8.26 2.08
CA ILE A 26 7.49 9.49 2.81
C ILE A 26 8.56 9.91 3.83
N LEU A 27 9.20 8.95 4.52
CA LEU A 27 10.27 9.29 5.48
C LEU A 27 11.47 9.98 4.80
N GLU A 28 11.70 9.70 3.52
CA GLU A 28 12.74 10.33 2.71
C GLU A 28 12.22 11.56 1.93
N HIS A 29 10.89 11.72 1.82
CA HIS A 29 10.19 12.73 1.03
C HIS A 29 8.98 13.31 1.80
N PRO A 30 9.19 14.02 2.93
CA PRO A 30 8.12 14.52 3.78
C PRO A 30 7.18 15.51 3.06
N GLU A 31 7.66 16.21 2.03
CA GLU A 31 6.87 17.13 1.21
C GLU A 31 5.71 16.45 0.48
N MET A 32 5.76 15.13 0.29
CA MET A 32 4.64 14.37 -0.26
C MET A 32 3.52 14.16 0.76
N ASP A 33 3.86 13.94 2.04
CA ASP A 33 2.88 13.71 3.10
C ASP A 33 2.04 14.98 3.34
N GLU A 34 2.66 16.15 3.28
CA GLU A 34 1.99 17.45 3.39
C GLU A 34 0.94 17.70 2.31
N GLN A 35 1.05 17.03 1.17
CA GLN A 35 0.10 17.14 0.05
C GLN A 35 -1.09 16.18 0.18
N ILE A 36 -1.04 15.23 1.12
CA ILE A 36 -2.08 14.21 1.32
C ILE A 36 -3.01 14.65 2.45
N PRO A 37 -4.32 14.81 2.19
CA PRO A 37 -5.28 15.11 3.24
C PRO A 37 -5.31 13.98 4.29
N THR A 38 -5.35 14.34 5.57
CA THR A 38 -5.31 13.39 6.69
C THR A 38 -6.48 12.41 6.72
N ASP A 39 -7.61 12.79 6.13
CA ASP A 39 -8.85 12.01 6.02
C ASP A 39 -8.97 11.27 4.68
N ALA A 40 -7.93 11.28 3.84
CA ALA A 40 -7.97 10.64 2.54
C ALA A 40 -7.60 9.14 2.60
N VAL A 41 -8.33 8.34 1.82
CA VAL A 41 -7.95 6.97 1.50
C VAL A 41 -6.99 6.99 0.32
N ILE A 42 -5.78 6.48 0.54
CA ILE A 42 -4.76 6.32 -0.50
C ILE A 42 -5.06 5.08 -1.34
N VAL A 43 -5.07 5.24 -2.66
CA VAL A 43 -5.21 4.13 -3.61
C VAL A 43 -4.04 4.12 -4.57
N PHE A 44 -3.27 3.03 -4.55
CA PHE A 44 -2.11 2.84 -5.41
C PHE A 44 -2.52 2.43 -6.84
N LEU A 45 -1.94 3.10 -7.83
CA LEU A 45 -2.10 2.81 -9.26
C LEU A 45 -0.74 2.45 -9.86
N PRO A 46 -0.30 1.18 -9.76
CA PRO A 46 0.97 0.73 -10.29
C PRO A 46 0.91 0.57 -11.82
N ASP A 47 1.82 1.24 -12.54
CA ASP A 47 1.92 1.14 -14.01
C ASP A 47 2.53 -0.20 -14.48
N PHE A 48 3.20 -0.92 -13.58
CA PHE A 48 3.85 -2.21 -13.84
C PHE A 48 2.93 -3.41 -13.52
N ASP A 49 1.69 -3.16 -13.11
CA ASP A 49 0.80 -4.19 -12.58
C ASP A 49 -0.67 -3.88 -12.89
N GLU A 50 -1.02 -4.03 -14.17
CA GLU A 50 -2.34 -3.68 -14.68
C GLU A 50 -3.50 -4.38 -13.94
N PRO A 51 -3.43 -5.69 -13.59
CA PRO A 51 -4.49 -6.33 -12.82
C PRO A 51 -4.74 -5.68 -11.46
N LEU A 52 -3.68 -5.28 -10.73
CA LEU A 52 -3.83 -4.59 -9.45
C LEU A 52 -4.45 -3.22 -9.64
N LYS A 53 -3.96 -2.49 -10.63
CA LYS A 53 -4.39 -1.14 -10.95
C LYS A 53 -5.89 -1.12 -11.27
N GLU A 54 -6.36 -2.05 -12.11
CA GLU A 54 -7.79 -2.17 -12.42
C GLU A 54 -8.62 -2.50 -11.18
N PHE A 55 -8.14 -3.42 -10.33
CA PHE A 55 -8.81 -3.77 -9.08
C PHE A 55 -8.91 -2.57 -8.14
N ASN A 56 -7.79 -1.87 -7.94
CA ASN A 56 -7.69 -0.69 -7.07
C ASN A 56 -8.56 0.46 -7.57
N LEU A 57 -8.64 0.68 -8.89
CA LEU A 57 -9.53 1.69 -9.48
C LEU A 57 -11.00 1.39 -9.19
N ARG A 58 -11.44 0.13 -9.31
CA ARG A 58 -12.83 -0.25 -8.99
C ARG A 58 -13.14 -0.04 -7.51
N MET A 59 -12.20 -0.39 -6.63
CA MET A 59 -12.32 -0.16 -5.20
C MET A 59 -12.40 1.34 -4.86
N ALA A 60 -11.53 2.16 -5.47
CA ALA A 60 -11.57 3.62 -5.33
C ALA A 60 -12.90 4.23 -5.74
N GLN A 61 -13.48 3.76 -6.85
CA GLN A 61 -14.79 4.25 -7.31
C GLN A 61 -15.89 3.93 -6.29
N GLU A 62 -15.86 2.75 -5.68
CA GLU A 62 -16.82 2.39 -4.64
C GLU A 62 -16.64 3.22 -3.37
N LEU A 63 -15.40 3.43 -2.92
CA LEU A 63 -15.08 4.31 -1.78
C LEU A 63 -15.57 5.74 -2.03
N ALA A 64 -15.27 6.30 -3.19
CA ALA A 64 -15.73 7.63 -3.56
C ALA A 64 -17.28 7.72 -3.60
N ARG A 65 -17.97 6.66 -4.06
CA ARG A 65 -19.43 6.57 -4.04
C ARG A 65 -19.99 6.52 -2.62
N GLN A 66 -19.23 6.01 -1.66
CA GLN A 66 -19.55 5.99 -0.23
C GLN A 66 -19.23 7.33 0.48
N GLY A 67 -18.66 8.30 -0.24
CA GLY A 67 -18.33 9.62 0.27
C GLY A 67 -16.89 9.75 0.80
N GLU A 68 -16.07 8.72 0.67
CA GLU A 68 -14.67 8.76 1.09
C GLU A 68 -13.85 9.68 0.18
N ARG A 69 -12.94 10.44 0.78
CA ARG A 69 -11.96 11.24 0.03
C ARG A 69 -10.87 10.32 -0.50
N VAL A 70 -10.85 10.07 -1.80
CA VAL A 70 -9.85 9.18 -2.41
C VAL A 70 -8.71 9.97 -3.04
N VAL A 71 -7.47 9.60 -2.73
CA VAL A 71 -6.25 10.12 -3.36
C VAL A 71 -5.57 9.00 -4.15
N TYR A 72 -5.28 9.27 -5.42
CA TYR A 72 -4.59 8.31 -6.29
C TYR A 72 -3.08 8.55 -6.27
N LEU A 73 -2.33 7.51 -5.97
CA LEU A 73 -0.87 7.51 -6.07
C LEU A 73 -0.44 6.67 -7.26
N ARG A 74 0.08 7.31 -8.30
CA ARG A 74 0.62 6.63 -9.46
C ARG A 74 2.04 6.14 -9.18
N VAL A 75 2.24 4.83 -9.25
CA VAL A 75 3.55 4.20 -9.00
C VAL A 75 4.12 3.70 -10.32
N LYS A 76 5.13 4.39 -10.85
CA LYS A 76 5.70 4.08 -12.18
C LYS A 76 6.49 2.78 -12.20
N ALA A 77 7.25 2.51 -11.13
CA ALA A 77 8.09 1.34 -10.99
C ALA A 77 8.47 1.15 -9.51
N LEU A 78 8.94 -0.04 -9.16
CA LEU A 78 9.62 -0.30 -7.89
C LEU A 78 11.12 -0.44 -8.13
N ALA A 79 11.90 0.09 -7.19
CA ALA A 79 13.33 -0.24 -7.13
C ALA A 79 13.50 -1.74 -6.78
N PRO A 80 14.66 -2.35 -7.10
CA PRO A 80 14.94 -3.72 -6.68
C PRO A 80 14.78 -3.88 -5.17
N LYS A 81 14.19 -5.01 -4.74
CA LYS A 81 14.03 -5.32 -3.32
C LYS A 81 15.39 -5.27 -2.63
N ARG A 82 15.45 -4.56 -1.50
CA ARG A 82 16.62 -4.51 -0.63
C ARG A 82 16.35 -5.37 0.60
N ALA A 83 17.39 -6.02 1.10
CA ALA A 83 17.33 -6.65 2.41
C ALA A 83 17.06 -5.61 3.50
N SER A 84 16.55 -6.07 4.65
CA SER A 84 16.42 -5.21 5.83
C SER A 84 17.74 -4.55 6.19
N ARG A 85 17.69 -3.28 6.61
CA ARG A 85 18.84 -2.55 7.16
C ARG A 85 19.09 -2.85 8.64
N LEU A 86 18.18 -3.57 9.30
CA LEU A 86 18.32 -3.90 10.71
C LEU A 86 19.41 -4.99 10.89
N ILE A 87 20.24 -4.81 11.91
CA ILE A 87 21.29 -5.77 12.29
C ILE A 87 21.04 -6.13 13.76
N GLY A 88 20.96 -7.43 14.08
CA GLY A 88 20.83 -7.90 15.46
C GLY A 88 19.54 -7.47 16.16
N VAL A 89 18.38 -7.68 15.55
CA VAL A 89 17.07 -7.32 16.14
C VAL A 89 16.71 -8.30 17.26
N GLU A 90 16.33 -7.77 18.42
CA GLU A 90 15.80 -8.52 19.55
C GLU A 90 14.33 -8.12 19.80
N VAL A 91 13.50 -9.08 20.19
CA VAL A 91 12.11 -8.84 20.61
C VAL A 91 12.06 -8.83 22.13
N GLY A 92 11.72 -7.69 22.74
CA GLY A 92 11.53 -7.54 24.18
C GLY A 92 10.06 -7.26 24.51
N GLY A 93 9.56 -7.84 25.59
CA GLY A 93 8.25 -7.52 26.15
C GLY A 93 8.24 -7.68 27.66
N SER A 94 7.74 -6.66 28.38
CA SER A 94 7.32 -6.82 29.77
C SER A 94 5.88 -7.33 29.78
N SER A 95 5.69 -8.64 29.90
CA SER A 95 4.50 -9.17 30.53
C SER A 95 4.60 -8.88 32.03
N GLN A 96 4.12 -7.72 32.46
CA GLN A 96 3.62 -7.55 33.82
C GLN A 96 2.10 -7.48 33.74
N GLY A 97 1.48 -8.35 34.54
CA GLY A 97 0.15 -8.88 34.29
C GLY A 97 -1.02 -7.94 34.52
N ALA A 98 -2.18 -8.49 34.17
CA ALA A 98 -3.47 -8.24 34.76
C ALA A 98 -4.24 -9.57 34.72
#